data_AF-A0A1Y1UXW7-F1
#
_entry.id   AF-A0A1Y1UXW7-F1
#
_cell.length_a   1.000
_cell.length_b   1.000
_cell.length_c   1.000
_cell.angle_alpha   90.00
_cell.angle_beta   90.00
_cell.angle_gamma   90.00
#
_symmetry.space_group_name_H-M   'P 1'
#
loop_
_entity.id
_entity.type
_entity.pdbx_description
1 polymer ?
#
loop_
_entity_poly.entity_id
_entity_poly.type
_entity_poly.pdbx_seq_one_letter_code
_entity_poly.pdbx_strand_id
1 'polypeptide(L)'
;MRLNLKCLLTLLVPLALAKVEDPCTAPGGEGVCIDKSLCKMSSGQKGTATTYTGYCKNDPANILCCVKKVTQLTNGTNLSKAGVCKNVSKCPTNSNTLYSNQCPGSSNVKLCVPKVTTTTKKTTTTKKTTTTTKKTTTTKKATTIIKPTTFKQKEIIDLSKWNVVNDYSAAAKEIDGVILRCGYRGYGSSGSLAKDDKLETHYNGFKGKTKIGYYFFTQAKTTAEAEAEATYVVNTLLKGKTNNFPIFWDSELSGASGNTGRADGLSKTTRTNCAVAFIKKIKALGYKAGVYASESWFRDNLDLKKLTDAGAYIWVAKYSNNSPSTSSYDAWQYSSSGSVKGINGNVDKSHVYKNIAGW
;
A
#
# COMPACT_ATOMS: atom_id res chain seq x y z
N MET A 1 -61.85 -13.00 -15.58
CA MET A 1 -60.74 -12.25 -16.20
C MET A 1 -59.45 -13.03 -15.95
N ARG A 2 -58.94 -13.78 -16.93
CA ARG A 2 -57.70 -14.58 -16.79
C ARG A 2 -56.51 -13.67 -17.11
N LEU A 3 -55.66 -13.36 -16.12
CA LEU A 3 -54.42 -12.63 -16.34
C LEU A 3 -53.31 -13.61 -16.72
N ASN A 4 -52.84 -13.54 -17.97
CA ASN A 4 -51.67 -14.27 -18.46
C ASN A 4 -50.39 -13.57 -17.97
N LEU A 5 -49.67 -14.21 -17.04
CA LEU A 5 -48.34 -13.79 -16.62
C LEU A 5 -47.30 -14.31 -17.63
N LYS A 6 -46.92 -13.48 -18.62
CA LYS A 6 -45.79 -13.76 -19.51
C LYS A 6 -44.49 -13.56 -18.73
N CYS A 7 -43.84 -14.66 -18.40
CA CYS A 7 -42.48 -14.69 -17.84
C CYS A 7 -41.48 -14.24 -18.91
N LEU A 8 -40.97 -13.02 -18.79
CA LEU A 8 -39.93 -12.48 -19.68
C LEU A 8 -38.56 -12.98 -19.20
N LEU A 9 -38.09 -14.06 -19.81
CA LEU A 9 -36.75 -14.61 -19.58
C LEU A 9 -35.73 -13.72 -20.30
N THR A 10 -35.11 -12.77 -19.60
CA THR A 10 -34.00 -11.97 -20.13
C THR A 10 -32.75 -12.83 -20.25
N LEU A 11 -32.35 -13.13 -21.49
CA LEU A 11 -31.07 -13.72 -21.84
C LEU A 11 -29.93 -12.81 -21.35
N LEU A 12 -29.19 -13.23 -20.33
CA LEU A 12 -27.91 -12.61 -19.97
C LEU A 12 -26.86 -13.01 -21.03
N VAL A 13 -26.58 -12.11 -21.97
CA VAL A 13 -25.37 -12.20 -22.80
C VAL A 13 -24.19 -11.88 -21.87
N PRO A 14 -23.19 -12.77 -21.74
CA PRO A 14 -22.01 -12.46 -20.94
C PRO A 14 -21.29 -11.28 -21.59
N LEU A 15 -21.31 -10.12 -20.94
CA LEU A 15 -20.44 -9.00 -21.33
C LEU A 15 -18.99 -9.49 -21.22
N ALA A 16 -18.37 -9.73 -22.37
CA ALA A 16 -16.94 -9.94 -22.43
C ALA A 16 -16.27 -8.62 -21.97
N LEU A 17 -15.85 -8.61 -20.71
CA LEU A 17 -15.14 -7.47 -20.10
C LEU A 17 -13.93 -7.14 -20.97
N ALA A 18 -13.87 -5.91 -21.46
CA ALA A 18 -12.71 -5.40 -22.18
C ALA A 18 -11.48 -5.50 -21.28
N LYS A 19 -10.41 -6.06 -21.82
CA LYS A 19 -9.21 -6.37 -21.05
C LYS A 19 -8.29 -5.15 -21.07
N VAL A 20 -8.65 -4.17 -20.25
CA VAL A 20 -7.87 -2.95 -20.03
C VAL A 20 -6.42 -3.32 -19.72
N GLU A 21 -5.50 -2.58 -20.32
CA GLU A 21 -4.05 -2.78 -20.27
C GLU A 21 -3.48 -3.96 -21.06
N ASP A 22 -4.29 -4.63 -21.89
CA ASP A 22 -3.74 -5.60 -22.83
C ASP A 22 -2.82 -4.92 -23.86
N PRO A 23 -1.77 -5.64 -24.32
CA PRO A 23 -0.94 -5.16 -25.41
C PRO A 23 -1.74 -4.97 -26.70
N CYS A 24 -1.43 -3.92 -27.45
CA CYS A 24 -1.95 -3.71 -28.80
C CYS A 24 -0.83 -3.28 -29.75
N THR A 25 -1.05 -3.44 -31.05
CA THR A 25 -0.14 -2.99 -32.11
C THR A 25 -0.96 -2.25 -33.16
N ALA A 26 -0.63 -0.98 -33.37
CA ALA A 26 -1.32 -0.09 -34.32
C ALA A 26 -0.29 0.55 -35.28
N PRO A 27 -0.69 1.36 -36.30
CA PRO A 27 0.25 1.97 -37.25
C PRO A 27 1.38 2.79 -36.59
N GLY A 28 1.12 3.39 -35.42
CA GLY A 28 2.14 4.11 -34.65
C GLY A 28 3.19 3.23 -33.95
N GLY A 29 2.96 1.93 -33.89
CA GLY A 29 3.77 0.92 -33.19
C GLY A 29 3.02 0.18 -32.10
N GLU A 30 3.78 -0.49 -31.23
CA GLU A 30 3.24 -1.18 -30.05
C GLU A 30 2.73 -0.17 -29.00
N GLY A 31 1.66 -0.54 -28.33
CA GLY A 31 1.00 0.28 -27.34
C GLY A 31 0.25 -0.53 -26.30
N VAL A 32 -0.68 0.13 -25.61
CA VAL A 32 -1.52 -0.48 -24.59
C VAL A 32 -2.97 -0.02 -24.71
N CYS A 33 -3.90 -0.94 -24.46
CA CYS A 33 -5.32 -0.69 -24.47
C CYS A 33 -5.75 0.07 -23.22
N ILE A 34 -6.13 1.33 -23.37
CA ILE A 34 -6.50 2.18 -22.23
C ILE A 34 -7.55 3.21 -22.62
N ASP A 35 -8.21 3.80 -21.61
CA ASP A 35 -9.14 4.89 -21.84
C ASP A 35 -8.49 6.03 -22.65
N LYS A 36 -9.15 6.47 -23.72
CA LYS A 36 -8.65 7.49 -24.64
C LYS A 36 -8.23 8.78 -23.94
N SER A 37 -8.89 9.14 -22.83
CA SER A 37 -8.58 10.34 -22.03
C SER A 37 -7.24 10.27 -21.29
N LEU A 38 -6.71 9.06 -21.10
CA LEU A 38 -5.44 8.80 -20.43
C LEU A 38 -4.25 8.77 -21.39
N CYS A 39 -4.48 8.63 -22.70
CA CYS A 39 -3.43 8.59 -23.72
C CYS A 39 -2.88 9.98 -24.03
N LYS A 40 -2.13 10.56 -23.09
CA LYS A 40 -1.53 11.89 -23.19
C LYS A 40 -0.13 11.94 -22.59
N MET A 41 0.66 12.93 -22.99
CA MET A 41 1.94 13.22 -22.35
C MET A 41 1.72 13.76 -20.94
N SER A 42 2.50 13.28 -19.97
CA SER A 42 2.47 13.83 -18.61
C SER A 42 3.26 15.13 -18.56
N SER A 43 2.95 16.01 -17.60
CA SER A 43 3.70 17.26 -17.41
C SER A 43 5.20 17.00 -17.29
N GLY A 44 6.00 17.81 -17.98
CA GLY A 44 7.47 17.67 -18.04
C GLY A 44 7.99 16.58 -18.98
N GLN A 45 7.14 15.71 -19.55
CA GLN A 45 7.57 14.75 -20.56
C GLN A 45 7.64 15.37 -21.96
N LYS A 46 8.56 14.84 -22.79
CA LYS A 46 8.58 15.06 -24.25
C LYS A 46 8.40 13.74 -24.98
N GLY A 47 7.76 13.77 -26.15
CA GLY A 47 7.46 12.59 -26.94
C GLY A 47 6.11 12.71 -27.67
N THR A 48 5.46 11.58 -27.96
CA THR A 48 4.16 11.51 -28.63
C THR A 48 3.20 10.59 -27.89
N ALA A 49 1.91 10.89 -27.95
CA ALA A 49 0.84 10.02 -27.48
C ALA A 49 -0.28 10.05 -28.52
N THR A 50 -0.62 8.89 -29.09
CA THR A 50 -1.61 8.76 -30.15
C THR A 50 -2.53 7.58 -29.89
N THR A 51 -3.82 7.78 -30.07
CA THR A 51 -4.85 6.74 -29.92
C THR A 51 -5.24 6.17 -31.28
N TYR A 52 -5.52 4.86 -31.31
CA TYR A 52 -5.99 4.15 -32.50
C TYR A 52 -7.20 3.28 -32.14
N THR A 53 -8.28 3.44 -32.90
CA THR A 53 -9.53 2.67 -32.75
C THR A 53 -9.47 1.38 -33.54
N GLY A 54 -10.00 0.27 -33.00
CA GLY A 54 -10.08 -1.03 -33.67
C GLY A 54 -8.85 -1.93 -33.44
N TYR A 55 -8.03 -1.63 -32.44
CA TYR A 55 -6.78 -2.31 -32.15
C TYR A 55 -6.72 -2.97 -30.77
N CYS A 56 -7.78 -2.89 -29.94
CA CYS A 56 -7.92 -3.72 -28.75
C CYS A 56 -9.02 -4.76 -28.86
N LYS A 57 -8.79 -5.88 -28.17
CA LYS A 57 -9.74 -6.99 -28.14
C LYS A 57 -11.03 -6.55 -27.45
N ASN A 58 -12.15 -6.64 -28.18
CA ASN A 58 -13.48 -6.19 -27.76
C ASN A 58 -13.54 -4.68 -27.46
N ASP A 59 -12.81 -3.85 -28.23
CA ASP A 59 -12.75 -2.36 -28.14
C ASP A 59 -14.11 -1.72 -27.77
N PRO A 60 -14.35 -1.36 -26.50
CA PRO A 60 -15.39 -0.41 -26.14
C PRO A 60 -15.03 0.97 -26.70
N ALA A 61 -16.03 1.81 -26.99
CA ALA A 61 -15.85 3.13 -27.60
C ALA A 61 -14.83 4.05 -26.90
N ASN A 62 -14.51 3.81 -25.63
CA ASN A 62 -13.57 4.62 -24.85
C ASN A 62 -12.21 3.97 -24.57
N ILE A 63 -12.04 2.65 -24.75
CA ILE A 63 -10.72 2.02 -24.62
C ILE A 63 -10.12 1.90 -26.02
N LEU A 64 -9.01 2.59 -26.26
CA LEU A 64 -8.33 2.60 -27.55
C LEU A 64 -6.89 2.15 -27.37
N CYS A 65 -6.26 1.71 -28.46
CA CYS A 65 -4.84 1.42 -28.43
C CYS A 65 -4.05 2.73 -28.30
N CYS A 66 -3.42 2.94 -27.15
CA CYS A 66 -2.56 4.09 -26.90
C CYS A 66 -1.11 3.75 -27.24
N VAL A 67 -0.59 4.37 -28.30
CA VAL A 67 0.84 4.35 -28.61
C VAL A 67 1.46 5.61 -28.04
N LYS A 68 2.14 5.47 -26.90
CA LYS A 68 2.84 6.58 -26.24
C LYS A 68 4.36 6.35 -26.26
N LYS A 69 5.08 7.27 -26.91
CA LYS A 69 6.55 7.30 -26.99
C LYS A 69 7.07 8.45 -26.13
N VAL A 70 8.08 8.20 -25.29
CA VAL A 70 8.66 9.20 -24.40
C VAL A 70 10.15 9.36 -24.71
N THR A 71 10.59 10.59 -24.93
CA THR A 71 12.00 10.97 -25.15
C THR A 71 12.58 11.74 -23.98
N GLN A 72 11.74 12.36 -23.15
CA GLN A 72 12.12 13.01 -21.89
C GLN A 72 11.16 12.59 -20.79
N LEU A 73 11.70 12.18 -19.64
CA LEU A 73 10.94 11.77 -18.46
C LEU A 73 10.31 12.98 -17.74
N THR A 74 9.34 12.72 -16.86
CA THR A 74 8.64 13.77 -16.07
C THR A 74 9.57 14.63 -15.20
N ASN A 75 10.74 14.13 -14.83
CA ASN A 75 11.74 14.85 -14.04
C ASN A 75 12.74 15.65 -14.89
N GLY A 76 12.52 15.75 -16.21
CA GLY A 76 13.41 16.45 -17.13
C GLY A 76 14.56 15.61 -17.71
N THR A 77 14.74 14.36 -17.29
CA THR A 77 15.80 13.49 -17.83
C THR A 77 15.52 13.11 -19.30
N ASN A 78 16.42 13.44 -20.21
CA ASN A 78 16.39 13.00 -21.60
C ASN A 78 16.83 11.53 -21.71
N LEU A 79 16.11 10.74 -22.51
CA LEU A 79 16.42 9.34 -22.76
C LEU A 79 17.34 9.20 -23.99
N SER A 80 18.33 8.33 -23.91
CA SER A 80 19.25 8.01 -25.02
C SER A 80 18.57 7.28 -26.18
N LYS A 81 17.45 6.60 -25.92
CA LYS A 81 16.52 6.06 -26.92
C LYS A 81 15.10 6.33 -26.46
N ALA A 82 14.19 6.59 -27.41
CA ALA A 82 12.78 6.76 -27.08
C ALA A 82 12.22 5.48 -26.40
N GLY A 83 11.56 5.66 -25.27
CA GLY A 83 10.80 4.59 -24.62
C GLY A 83 9.40 4.48 -25.19
N VAL A 84 8.81 3.28 -25.13
CA VAL A 84 7.42 3.03 -25.54
C VAL A 84 6.64 2.48 -24.35
N CYS A 85 5.44 3.01 -24.12
CA CYS A 85 4.53 2.51 -23.11
C CYS A 85 3.91 1.19 -23.55
N LYS A 86 4.18 0.11 -22.81
CA LYS A 86 3.64 -1.22 -23.10
C LYS A 86 3.30 -1.95 -21.81
N ASN A 87 2.49 -3.00 -21.93
CA ASN A 87 2.29 -3.94 -20.83
C ASN A 87 3.65 -4.59 -20.46
N VAL A 88 3.90 -4.83 -19.17
CA VAL A 88 5.14 -5.43 -18.65
C VAL A 88 5.44 -6.80 -19.26
N SER A 89 4.41 -7.56 -19.65
CA SER A 89 4.56 -8.83 -20.37
C SER A 89 5.25 -8.69 -21.74
N LYS A 90 5.25 -7.49 -22.34
CA LYS A 90 5.93 -7.13 -23.60
C LYS A 90 7.21 -6.30 -23.38
N CYS A 91 7.69 -6.22 -22.14
CA CYS A 91 8.87 -5.44 -21.75
C CYS A 91 9.91 -6.31 -21.04
N PRO A 92 10.59 -7.23 -21.75
CA PRO A 92 11.56 -8.10 -21.12
C PRO A 92 12.76 -7.29 -20.60
N THR A 93 13.10 -7.49 -19.33
CA THR A 93 14.08 -6.70 -18.56
C THR A 93 15.54 -6.97 -18.97
N ASN A 94 15.79 -8.07 -19.70
CA ASN A 94 17.11 -8.37 -20.25
C ASN A 94 17.53 -7.32 -21.31
N SER A 95 16.60 -6.89 -22.16
CA SER A 95 16.82 -6.00 -23.30
C SER A 95 16.32 -4.57 -23.07
N ASN A 96 15.54 -4.33 -22.01
CA ASN A 96 14.93 -3.03 -21.73
C ASN A 96 15.14 -2.56 -20.30
N THR A 97 15.22 -1.24 -20.12
CA THR A 97 15.07 -0.56 -18.83
C THR A 97 13.62 -0.13 -18.67
N LEU A 98 13.00 -0.50 -17.54
CA LEU A 98 11.60 -0.20 -17.26
C LEU A 98 11.51 1.02 -16.35
N TYR A 99 10.86 2.08 -16.81
CA TYR A 99 10.59 3.26 -15.99
C TYR A 99 9.12 3.22 -15.52
N SER A 100 8.96 3.24 -14.20
CA SER A 100 7.64 3.35 -13.56
C SER A 100 7.12 4.78 -13.64
N ASN A 101 5.80 4.94 -13.65
CA ASN A 101 5.10 6.24 -13.62
C ASN A 101 5.38 7.16 -14.83
N GLN A 102 5.80 6.59 -15.95
CA GLN A 102 6.04 7.34 -17.20
C GLN A 102 4.96 7.05 -18.27
N CYS A 103 4.04 6.13 -18.00
CA CYS A 103 2.98 5.66 -18.89
C CYS A 103 1.62 5.70 -18.21
N PRO A 104 0.52 5.86 -18.97
CA PRO A 104 -0.84 5.76 -18.44
C PRO A 104 -1.18 4.29 -18.13
N GLY A 105 -2.01 4.08 -17.10
CA GLY A 105 -2.43 2.74 -16.64
C GLY A 105 -1.83 2.34 -15.29
N SER A 106 -2.05 1.08 -14.92
CA SER A 106 -1.61 0.46 -13.66
C SER A 106 -0.11 0.12 -13.68
N SER A 107 0.34 -0.60 -12.65
CA SER A 107 1.68 -1.19 -12.58
C SER A 107 2.00 -2.15 -13.71
N ASN A 108 0.99 -2.66 -14.42
CA ASN A 108 1.20 -3.55 -15.56
C ASN A 108 1.60 -2.79 -16.83
N VAL A 109 1.60 -1.45 -16.85
CA VAL A 109 2.10 -0.64 -17.97
C VAL A 109 3.35 0.12 -17.55
N LYS A 110 4.46 -0.09 -18.26
CA LYS A 110 5.73 0.59 -17.99
C LYS A 110 6.26 1.25 -19.25
N LEU A 111 7.09 2.27 -19.06
CA LEU A 111 7.87 2.81 -20.17
C LEU A 111 9.05 1.88 -20.41
N CYS A 112 9.03 1.22 -21.55
CA CYS A 112 10.02 0.26 -22.00
C CYS A 112 11.07 0.99 -22.84
N VAL A 113 12.26 1.17 -22.30
CA VAL A 113 13.38 1.85 -22.98
C VAL A 113 14.40 0.80 -23.39
N PRO A 114 14.70 0.62 -24.69
CA PRO A 114 15.71 -0.33 -25.12
C PRO A 114 17.08 0.01 -24.52
N LYS A 115 17.76 -0.98 -23.94
CA LYS A 115 19.13 -0.80 -23.46
C LYS A 115 20.03 -0.49 -24.66
N VAL A 116 20.99 0.39 -24.46
CA VAL A 116 22.03 0.65 -25.46
C VAL A 116 23.05 -0.49 -25.34
N THR A 117 23.06 -1.41 -26.30
CA THR A 117 24.13 -2.40 -26.44
C THR A 117 25.37 -1.69 -26.96
N THR A 118 26.32 -1.40 -26.08
CA THR A 118 27.71 -1.17 -26.48
C THR A 118 28.32 -2.52 -26.82
N THR A 119 28.39 -2.82 -28.12
CA THR A 119 29.24 -3.91 -28.61
C THR A 119 30.69 -3.49 -28.43
N THR A 120 31.28 -3.80 -27.28
CA THR A 120 32.74 -3.70 -27.12
C THR A 120 33.29 -5.08 -26.82
N LYS A 121 34.09 -5.55 -27.78
CA LYS A 121 34.88 -6.78 -27.78
C LYS A 121 35.65 -6.93 -26.46
N LYS A 122 35.62 -8.16 -25.95
CA LYS A 122 36.43 -8.67 -24.83
C LYS A 122 37.92 -8.48 -25.12
N THR A 123 38.63 -7.74 -24.27
CA THR A 123 40.08 -7.92 -24.09
C THR A 123 40.44 -7.78 -22.61
N THR A 124 41.02 -8.84 -22.08
CA THR A 124 41.53 -9.01 -20.71
C THR A 124 42.76 -8.14 -20.48
N THR A 125 42.85 -7.39 -19.37
CA THR A 125 44.16 -7.15 -18.74
C THR A 125 44.02 -6.87 -17.24
N THR A 126 44.76 -7.66 -16.48
CA THR A 126 44.92 -7.65 -15.02
C THR A 126 45.73 -6.44 -14.57
N LYS A 127 45.32 -5.75 -13.49
CA LYS A 127 46.32 -5.12 -12.60
C LYS A 127 45.85 -5.06 -11.14
N LYS A 128 46.70 -5.64 -10.32
CA LYS A 128 46.69 -5.80 -8.87
C LYS A 128 47.16 -4.49 -8.23
N THR A 129 46.52 -3.98 -7.17
CA THR A 129 47.20 -3.07 -6.23
C THR A 129 46.70 -3.23 -4.81
N THR A 130 47.70 -3.25 -3.94
CA THR A 130 47.87 -3.63 -2.55
C THR A 130 47.15 -2.73 -1.54
N THR A 131 46.69 -3.36 -0.46
CA THR A 131 46.15 -2.77 0.77
C THR A 131 47.28 -2.34 1.72
N THR A 132 47.22 -1.14 2.28
CA THR A 132 48.07 -0.74 3.41
C THR A 132 47.24 -0.12 4.53
N THR A 133 47.34 -0.75 5.69
CA THR A 133 46.71 -0.44 6.98
C THR A 133 47.37 0.77 7.64
N LYS A 134 46.60 1.67 8.27
CA LYS A 134 47.13 2.51 9.35
C LYS A 134 46.15 2.67 10.51
N LYS A 135 46.76 2.67 11.69
CA LYS A 135 46.31 2.27 13.02
C LYS A 135 45.66 3.45 13.75
N THR A 136 44.51 3.20 14.37
CA THR A 136 43.79 4.15 15.23
C THR A 136 44.29 4.03 16.68
N THR A 137 44.56 5.16 17.33
CA THR A 137 44.74 5.23 18.79
C THR A 137 43.84 6.34 19.31
N THR A 138 42.81 5.99 20.08
CA THR A 138 42.14 6.94 20.97
C THR A 138 41.53 6.22 22.17
N THR A 139 41.60 6.92 23.28
CA THR A 139 41.66 6.45 24.67
C THR A 139 40.31 6.03 25.23
N LYS A 140 40.30 4.99 26.08
CA LYS A 140 39.12 4.46 26.78
C LYS A 140 38.53 5.49 27.75
N LYS A 141 37.20 5.70 27.66
CA LYS A 141 36.38 6.14 28.80
C LYS A 141 35.32 5.06 29.04
N ALA A 142 35.40 4.41 30.20
CA ALA A 142 34.49 3.36 30.61
C ALA A 142 33.07 3.94 30.73
N THR A 143 32.17 3.46 29.87
CA THR A 143 30.73 3.65 30.05
C THR A 143 30.16 2.25 30.16
N THR A 144 29.54 1.98 31.30
CA THR A 144 28.88 0.71 31.64
C THR A 144 28.03 0.25 30.46
N ILE A 145 28.43 -0.86 29.83
CA ILE A 145 27.67 -1.47 28.74
C ILE A 145 26.42 -2.08 29.37
N ILE A 146 25.31 -1.32 29.35
CA ILE A 146 24.00 -1.93 29.47
C ILE A 146 23.82 -2.78 28.21
N LYS A 147 23.90 -4.09 28.40
CA LYS A 147 23.60 -5.11 27.39
C LYS A 147 22.23 -4.74 26.76
N PRO A 148 22.12 -4.50 25.44
CA PRO A 148 20.82 -4.22 24.85
C PRO A 148 19.92 -5.42 25.12
N THR A 149 18.86 -5.20 25.89
CA THR A 149 17.83 -6.20 26.12
C THR A 149 17.21 -6.50 24.77
N THR A 150 17.49 -7.69 24.24
CA THR A 150 16.81 -8.21 23.05
C THR A 150 15.31 -8.25 23.37
N PHE A 151 14.54 -7.37 22.74
CA PHE A 151 13.10 -7.33 22.90
C PHE A 151 12.51 -8.69 22.49
N LYS A 152 11.86 -9.38 23.44
CA LYS A 152 11.16 -10.64 23.16
C LYS A 152 9.99 -10.33 22.25
N GLN A 153 9.90 -11.03 21.11
CA GLN A 153 8.78 -10.92 20.18
C GLN A 153 7.44 -11.05 20.94
N LYS A 154 6.50 -10.17 20.61
CA LYS A 154 5.15 -10.14 21.18
C LYS A 154 4.13 -10.58 20.17
N GLU A 155 3.06 -11.21 20.65
CA GLU A 155 1.95 -11.64 19.81
C GLU A 155 0.73 -10.76 20.07
N ILE A 156 0.24 -10.10 19.03
CA ILE A 156 -0.94 -9.24 19.10
C ILE A 156 -1.98 -9.71 18.09
N ILE A 157 -3.21 -9.28 18.33
CA ILE A 157 -4.30 -9.42 17.36
C ILE A 157 -4.89 -8.07 17.01
N ASP A 158 -5.65 -8.01 15.93
CA ASP A 158 -6.46 -6.86 15.60
C ASP A 158 -7.92 -7.26 15.35
N LEU A 159 -8.84 -6.38 15.77
CA LEU A 159 -10.27 -6.67 15.81
C LEU A 159 -11.09 -5.49 15.31
N SER A 160 -12.24 -5.80 14.73
CA SER A 160 -13.24 -4.84 14.25
C SER A 160 -14.64 -5.39 14.49
N LYS A 161 -15.67 -4.69 13.99
CA LYS A 161 -17.06 -5.18 14.03
C LYS A 161 -17.29 -6.58 13.48
N TRP A 162 -16.38 -7.10 12.67
CA TRP A 162 -16.48 -8.42 12.05
C TRP A 162 -16.12 -9.57 12.99
N ASN A 163 -15.51 -9.29 14.14
CA ASN A 163 -15.08 -10.31 15.09
C ASN A 163 -16.08 -10.49 16.24
N VAL A 164 -16.36 -11.74 16.58
CA VAL A 164 -17.23 -12.10 17.71
C VAL A 164 -16.36 -12.62 18.85
N VAL A 165 -16.28 -11.85 19.94
CA VAL A 165 -15.53 -12.22 21.15
C VAL A 165 -16.53 -12.64 22.24
N ASN A 166 -16.49 -13.91 22.63
CA ASN A 166 -17.36 -14.47 23.66
C ASN A 166 -16.72 -14.41 25.06
N ASP A 167 -15.39 -14.45 25.13
CA ASP A 167 -14.67 -14.36 26.39
C ASP A 167 -13.40 -13.51 26.22
N TYR A 168 -13.51 -12.24 26.57
CA TYR A 168 -12.40 -11.28 26.53
C TYR A 168 -11.29 -11.64 27.53
N SER A 169 -11.62 -12.27 28.65
CA SER A 169 -10.63 -12.63 29.68
C SER A 169 -9.80 -13.83 29.24
N ALA A 170 -10.42 -14.81 28.59
CA ALA A 170 -9.70 -15.91 27.95
C ALA A 170 -8.82 -15.38 26.82
N ALA A 171 -9.37 -14.55 25.92
CA ALA A 171 -8.61 -13.99 24.80
C ALA A 171 -7.40 -13.17 25.27
N ALA A 172 -7.57 -12.34 26.30
CA ALA A 172 -6.49 -11.50 26.84
C ALA A 172 -5.31 -12.31 27.42
N LYS A 173 -5.52 -13.57 27.82
CA LYS A 173 -4.44 -14.45 28.33
C LYS A 173 -3.60 -15.07 27.22
N GLU A 174 -4.11 -15.09 25.99
CA GLU A 174 -3.46 -15.69 24.82
C GLU A 174 -2.61 -14.67 24.03
N ILE A 175 -2.72 -13.37 24.34
CA ILE A 175 -2.14 -12.28 23.56
C ILE A 175 -1.42 -11.26 24.45
N ASP A 176 -0.40 -10.60 23.90
CA ASP A 176 0.31 -9.50 24.56
C ASP A 176 -0.38 -8.14 24.37
N GLY A 177 -1.33 -8.04 23.44
CA GLY A 177 -2.10 -6.83 23.16
C GLY A 177 -3.09 -6.98 22.01
N VAL A 178 -3.97 -6.00 21.87
CA VAL A 178 -5.00 -5.93 20.83
C VAL A 178 -5.03 -4.55 20.18
N ILE A 179 -5.15 -4.49 18.85
CA ILE A 179 -5.37 -3.25 18.09
C ILE A 179 -6.81 -3.23 17.56
N LEU A 180 -7.61 -2.24 17.96
CA LEU A 180 -9.02 -2.15 17.61
C LEU A 180 -9.25 -1.20 16.43
N ARG A 181 -10.09 -1.59 15.46
CA ARG A 181 -10.61 -0.61 14.49
C ARG A 181 -11.41 0.42 15.24
N CYS A 182 -10.95 1.66 15.28
CA CYS A 182 -11.69 2.73 15.95
C CYS A 182 -12.73 3.35 15.03
N GLY A 183 -12.44 3.42 13.73
CA GLY A 183 -13.33 4.01 12.75
C GLY A 183 -12.79 3.86 11.34
N TYR A 184 -13.51 4.48 10.42
CA TYR A 184 -13.17 4.47 9.01
C TYR A 184 -13.69 5.72 8.30
N ARG A 185 -13.09 6.02 7.15
CA ARG A 185 -13.69 6.92 6.15
C ARG A 185 -14.38 6.07 5.08
N GLY A 186 -15.63 6.39 4.76
CA GLY A 186 -16.41 5.67 3.76
C GLY A 186 -15.82 5.77 2.35
N TYR A 187 -15.98 4.72 1.56
CA TYR A 187 -15.48 4.64 0.18
C TYR A 187 -16.31 5.43 -0.84
N GLY A 188 -17.55 5.78 -0.50
CA GLY A 188 -18.46 6.57 -1.34
C GLY A 188 -17.99 8.01 -1.56
N SER A 189 -18.60 8.71 -2.50
CA SER A 189 -18.19 10.07 -2.89
C SER A 189 -18.11 11.04 -1.71
N SER A 190 -19.05 10.95 -0.76
CA SER A 190 -19.10 11.77 0.45
C SER A 190 -17.89 11.58 1.37
N GLY A 191 -17.25 10.41 1.35
CA GLY A 191 -16.13 10.11 2.23
C GLY A 191 -16.44 10.36 3.71
N SER A 192 -17.62 9.99 4.18
CA SER A 192 -18.05 10.28 5.56
C SER A 192 -17.17 9.56 6.59
N LEU A 193 -16.87 10.22 7.70
CA LEU A 193 -16.19 9.61 8.84
C LEU A 193 -17.22 8.83 9.68
N ALA A 194 -16.84 7.64 10.12
CA ALA A 194 -17.68 6.78 10.93
C ALA A 194 -16.87 6.04 12.00
N LYS A 195 -17.53 5.74 13.12
CA LYS A 195 -17.01 4.88 14.19
C LYS A 195 -17.24 3.42 13.83
N ASP A 196 -16.35 2.53 14.25
CA ASP A 196 -16.60 1.09 14.18
C ASP A 196 -17.67 0.68 15.22
N ASP A 197 -18.67 -0.10 14.78
CA ASP A 197 -19.83 -0.47 15.59
C ASP A 197 -19.47 -1.24 16.87
N LYS A 198 -18.30 -1.91 16.91
CA LYS A 198 -17.85 -2.68 18.08
C LYS A 198 -16.70 -2.04 18.85
N LEU A 199 -16.26 -0.83 18.50
CA LEU A 199 -15.17 -0.14 19.21
C LEU A 199 -15.39 -0.13 20.73
N GLU A 200 -16.56 0.33 21.18
CA GLU A 200 -16.85 0.45 22.62
C GLU A 200 -16.96 -0.92 23.30
N THR A 201 -17.55 -1.90 22.62
CA THR A 201 -17.68 -3.27 23.13
C THR A 201 -16.30 -3.90 23.32
N HIS A 202 -15.43 -3.86 22.30
CA HIS A 202 -14.10 -4.42 22.41
C HIS A 202 -13.22 -3.65 23.39
N TYR A 203 -13.29 -2.32 23.41
CA TYR A 203 -12.53 -1.52 24.38
C TYR A 203 -12.90 -1.90 25.81
N ASN A 204 -14.19 -1.90 26.16
CA ASN A 204 -14.64 -2.25 27.51
C ASN A 204 -14.33 -3.72 27.85
N GLY A 205 -14.41 -4.61 26.86
CA GLY A 205 -14.04 -6.02 27.01
C GLY A 205 -12.56 -6.20 27.40
N PHE A 206 -11.63 -5.47 26.77
CA PHE A 206 -10.20 -5.62 27.03
C PHE A 206 -9.61 -4.63 28.04
N LYS A 207 -10.32 -3.55 28.41
CA LYS A 207 -9.81 -2.53 29.33
C LYS A 207 -9.36 -3.17 30.64
N GLY A 208 -8.10 -2.92 31.00
CA GLY A 208 -7.45 -3.47 32.20
C GLY A 208 -7.02 -4.94 32.11
N LYS A 209 -7.28 -5.63 30.98
CA LYS A 209 -6.93 -7.05 30.78
C LYS A 209 -5.70 -7.25 29.89
N THR A 210 -5.47 -6.36 28.92
CA THR A 210 -4.30 -6.39 28.03
C THR A 210 -3.99 -4.99 27.50
N LYS A 211 -2.89 -4.83 26.75
CA LYS A 211 -2.53 -3.56 26.08
C LYS A 211 -3.49 -3.31 24.91
N ILE A 212 -3.97 -2.07 24.76
CA ILE A 212 -4.95 -1.70 23.73
C ILE A 212 -4.35 -0.65 22.78
N GLY A 213 -4.49 -0.88 21.48
CA GLY A 213 -4.14 0.03 20.40
C GLY A 213 -5.32 0.28 19.47
N TYR A 214 -5.11 1.14 18.46
CA TYR A 214 -6.16 1.46 17.49
C TYR A 214 -5.63 1.59 16.07
N TYR A 215 -6.47 1.24 15.10
CA TYR A 215 -6.29 1.58 13.70
C TYR A 215 -7.51 2.29 13.13
N PHE A 216 -7.31 3.09 12.08
CA PHE A 216 -8.37 3.79 11.36
C PHE A 216 -8.26 3.50 9.86
N PHE A 217 -9.31 2.90 9.29
CA PHE A 217 -9.35 2.54 7.87
C PHE A 217 -9.63 3.78 7.01
N THR A 218 -8.70 4.12 6.13
CA THR A 218 -8.75 5.37 5.38
C THR A 218 -9.39 5.23 4.00
N GLN A 219 -10.04 6.32 3.60
CA GLN A 219 -10.41 6.60 2.21
C GLN A 219 -10.12 8.08 1.90
N ALA A 220 -9.11 8.67 2.56
CA ALA A 220 -8.71 10.06 2.32
C ALA A 220 -8.03 10.22 0.96
N LYS A 221 -8.45 11.23 0.20
CA LYS A 221 -7.87 11.62 -1.10
C LYS A 221 -6.96 12.84 -1.00
N THR A 222 -7.02 13.56 0.11
CA THR A 222 -6.27 14.80 0.35
C THR A 222 -5.64 14.78 1.74
N THR A 223 -4.59 15.57 1.93
CA THR A 223 -3.95 15.75 3.24
C THR A 223 -4.91 16.32 4.28
N ALA A 224 -5.79 17.25 3.88
CA ALA A 224 -6.82 17.81 4.75
C ALA A 224 -7.81 16.73 5.23
N GLU A 225 -8.21 15.80 4.36
CA GLU A 225 -9.05 14.67 4.77
C GLU A 225 -8.33 13.75 5.74
N ALA A 226 -7.03 13.48 5.55
CA ALA A 226 -6.23 12.67 6.46
C ALA A 226 -6.00 13.35 7.82
N GLU A 227 -5.84 14.67 7.85
CA GLU A 227 -5.80 15.45 9.10
C GLU A 227 -7.15 15.45 9.83
N ALA A 228 -8.26 15.49 9.09
CA ALA A 228 -9.60 15.33 9.64
C ALA A 228 -9.82 13.93 10.22
N GLU A 229 -9.31 12.88 9.58
CA GLU A 229 -9.30 11.52 10.13
C GLU A 229 -8.54 11.47 11.45
N ALA A 230 -7.31 12.00 11.50
CA ALA A 230 -6.50 12.03 12.72
C ALA A 230 -7.19 12.80 13.87
N THR A 231 -7.80 13.94 13.54
CA THR A 231 -8.55 14.75 14.51
C THR A 231 -9.77 14.01 15.04
N TYR A 232 -10.52 13.34 14.16
CA TYR A 232 -11.68 12.54 14.55
C TYR A 232 -11.28 11.38 15.46
N VAL A 233 -10.20 10.66 15.11
CA VAL A 233 -9.67 9.57 15.93
C VAL A 233 -9.38 10.05 17.35
N VAL A 234 -8.51 11.05 17.51
CA VAL A 234 -8.05 11.44 18.85
C VAL A 234 -9.14 12.17 19.63
N ASN A 235 -9.76 13.20 19.04
CA ASN A 235 -10.64 14.10 19.79
C ASN A 235 -12.04 13.53 20.01
N THR A 236 -12.44 12.55 19.18
CA THR A 236 -13.79 11.96 19.26
C THR A 236 -13.73 10.50 19.70
N LEU A 237 -13.04 9.65 18.95
CA LEU A 237 -13.13 8.20 19.15
C LEU A 237 -12.37 7.73 20.41
N LEU A 238 -11.18 8.30 20.65
CA LEU A 238 -10.28 7.87 21.71
C LEU A 238 -10.38 8.71 23.00
N LYS A 239 -11.30 9.67 23.06
CA LYS A 239 -11.49 10.51 24.24
C LYS A 239 -11.80 9.65 25.47
N GLY A 240 -10.96 9.77 26.51
CA GLY A 240 -11.08 9.00 27.75
C GLY A 240 -10.70 7.52 27.65
N LYS A 241 -10.18 7.07 26.50
CA LYS A 241 -9.74 5.68 26.31
C LYS A 241 -8.23 5.55 26.48
N THR A 242 -7.81 4.41 27.00
CA THR A 242 -6.40 4.04 27.07
C THR A 242 -5.89 3.71 25.67
N ASN A 243 -4.69 4.19 25.33
CA ASN A 243 -3.98 3.80 24.12
C ASN A 243 -2.51 3.50 24.48
N ASN A 244 -2.06 2.30 24.17
CA ASN A 244 -0.68 1.85 24.42
C ASN A 244 0.17 1.84 23.14
N PHE A 245 -0.45 1.63 21.97
CA PHE A 245 0.23 1.46 20.70
C PHE A 245 0.30 2.76 19.88
N PRO A 246 1.11 2.80 18.80
CA PRO A 246 0.90 3.76 17.73
C PRO A 246 -0.54 3.66 17.20
N ILE A 247 -1.14 4.80 16.86
CA ILE A 247 -2.41 4.83 16.13
C ILE A 247 -2.08 4.61 14.66
N PHE A 248 -2.56 3.49 14.10
CA PHE A 248 -2.23 3.10 12.74
C PHE A 248 -3.22 3.69 11.73
N TRP A 249 -2.69 4.35 10.71
CA TRP A 249 -3.42 4.69 9.50
C TRP A 249 -3.43 3.48 8.58
N ASP A 250 -4.59 2.87 8.43
CA ASP A 250 -4.78 1.65 7.66
C ASP A 250 -5.19 2.02 6.23
N SER A 251 -4.33 1.67 5.27
CA SER A 251 -4.55 1.97 3.86
C SER A 251 -4.51 0.71 3.01
N GLU A 252 -5.65 0.41 2.41
CA GLU A 252 -5.90 -0.78 1.61
C GLU A 252 -6.76 -0.44 0.39
N LEU A 253 -7.23 -1.48 -0.31
CA LEU A 253 -8.40 -1.37 -1.17
C LEU A 253 -9.67 -1.23 -0.32
N SER A 254 -10.63 -0.45 -0.80
CA SER A 254 -11.92 -0.22 -0.14
C SER A 254 -12.78 -1.48 0.05
N GLY A 255 -12.52 -2.52 -0.74
CA GLY A 255 -13.42 -3.67 -0.88
C GLY A 255 -14.71 -3.35 -1.65
N ALA A 256 -14.87 -2.13 -2.17
CA ALA A 256 -15.99 -1.78 -3.05
C ALA A 256 -15.90 -2.58 -4.36
N SER A 257 -17.05 -2.92 -4.94
CA SER A 257 -17.12 -3.68 -6.18
C SER A 257 -16.27 -3.00 -7.26
N GLY A 258 -15.36 -3.77 -7.86
CA GLY A 258 -14.43 -3.28 -8.88
C GLY A 258 -13.34 -2.31 -8.38
N ASN A 259 -13.05 -2.26 -7.06
CA ASN A 259 -12.08 -1.33 -6.47
C ASN A 259 -12.40 0.13 -6.81
N THR A 260 -13.69 0.47 -6.70
CA THR A 260 -14.24 1.79 -7.04
C THR A 260 -14.24 2.75 -5.85
N GLY A 261 -13.59 2.38 -4.75
CA GLY A 261 -13.47 3.25 -3.59
C GLY A 261 -12.76 4.54 -3.95
N ARG A 262 -13.19 5.64 -3.33
CA ARG A 262 -12.66 6.98 -3.60
C ARG A 262 -11.13 7.06 -3.44
N ALA A 263 -10.53 6.22 -2.59
CA ALA A 263 -9.09 6.19 -2.40
C ALA A 263 -8.36 5.06 -3.16
N ASP A 264 -9.06 4.14 -3.83
CA ASP A 264 -8.43 2.95 -4.44
C ASP A 264 -7.47 3.32 -5.57
N GLY A 265 -7.86 4.28 -6.41
CA GLY A 265 -7.08 4.78 -7.54
C GLY A 265 -6.06 5.88 -7.22
N LEU A 266 -5.77 6.16 -5.94
CA LEU A 266 -4.82 7.22 -5.60
C LEU A 266 -3.40 6.88 -6.06
N SER A 267 -2.70 7.91 -6.55
CA SER A 267 -1.27 7.78 -6.82
C SER A 267 -0.48 7.49 -5.55
N LYS A 268 0.63 6.76 -5.69
CA LYS A 268 1.59 6.50 -4.59
C LYS A 268 1.97 7.78 -3.83
N THR A 269 2.24 8.86 -4.55
CA THR A 269 2.61 10.15 -3.96
C THR A 269 1.46 10.76 -3.16
N THR A 270 0.25 10.79 -3.73
CA THR A 270 -0.92 11.36 -3.05
C THR A 270 -1.25 10.58 -1.79
N ARG A 271 -1.28 9.25 -1.87
CA ARG A 271 -1.53 8.36 -0.74
C ARG A 271 -0.48 8.53 0.35
N THR A 272 0.80 8.59 -0.03
CA THR A 272 1.90 8.86 0.92
C THR A 272 1.74 10.21 1.59
N ASN A 273 1.39 11.27 0.85
CA ASN A 273 1.20 12.59 1.44
C ASN A 273 0.04 12.60 2.45
N CYS A 274 -1.05 11.89 2.16
CA CYS A 274 -2.16 11.70 3.10
C CYS A 274 -1.69 10.98 4.38
N ALA A 275 -0.98 9.86 4.23
CA ALA A 275 -0.41 9.13 5.36
C ALA A 275 0.51 10.03 6.21
N VAL A 276 1.43 10.78 5.60
CA VAL A 276 2.32 11.72 6.30
C VAL A 276 1.54 12.80 7.04
N ALA A 277 0.46 13.33 6.45
CA ALA A 277 -0.39 14.32 7.08
C ALA A 277 -1.10 13.75 8.33
N PHE A 278 -1.65 12.53 8.22
CA PHE A 278 -2.22 11.81 9.37
C PHE A 278 -1.16 11.59 10.47
N ILE A 279 0.01 11.07 10.11
CA ILE A 279 1.13 10.81 11.04
C ILE A 279 1.51 12.08 11.80
N LYS A 280 1.73 13.18 11.09
CA LYS A 280 2.10 14.47 11.69
C LYS A 280 1.00 14.97 12.63
N LYS A 281 -0.27 14.85 12.23
CA LYS A 281 -1.40 15.31 13.04
C LYS A 281 -1.57 14.48 14.32
N ILE A 282 -1.50 13.15 14.25
CA ILE A 282 -1.55 12.27 15.44
C ILE A 282 -0.40 12.61 16.41
N LYS A 283 0.82 12.83 15.89
CA LYS A 283 1.99 13.22 16.69
C LYS A 283 1.80 14.58 17.35
N ALA A 284 1.28 15.57 16.62
CA ALA A 284 0.96 16.89 17.16
C ALA A 284 -0.12 16.84 18.26
N LEU A 285 -0.98 15.83 18.23
CA LEU A 285 -1.99 15.58 19.26
C LEU A 285 -1.46 14.75 20.46
N GLY A 286 -0.15 14.47 20.50
CA GLY A 286 0.52 13.82 21.63
C GLY A 286 0.59 12.29 21.57
N TYR A 287 0.27 11.68 20.42
CA TYR A 287 0.23 10.23 20.26
C TYR A 287 1.34 9.70 19.34
N LYS A 288 1.72 8.44 19.53
CA LYS A 288 2.52 7.70 18.54
C LYS A 288 1.65 7.41 17.32
N ALA A 289 2.23 7.47 16.12
CA ALA A 289 1.52 7.24 14.87
C ALA A 289 2.20 6.17 14.03
N GLY A 290 1.43 5.35 13.34
CA GLY A 290 1.94 4.35 12.43
C GLY A 290 1.14 4.22 11.15
N VAL A 291 1.61 3.39 10.24
CA VAL A 291 0.90 3.01 9.02
C VAL A 291 0.80 1.49 9.00
N TYR A 292 -0.42 1.01 8.76
CA TYR A 292 -0.66 -0.37 8.38
C TYR A 292 -0.89 -0.44 6.88
N ALA A 293 -0.25 -1.42 6.23
CA ALA A 293 -0.57 -1.81 4.88
C ALA A 293 0.04 -3.19 4.54
N SER A 294 -0.42 -3.82 3.46
CA SER A 294 0.22 -5.02 2.94
C SER A 294 1.64 -4.75 2.41
N GLU A 295 2.48 -5.78 2.34
CA GLU A 295 3.82 -5.73 1.76
C GLU A 295 3.80 -5.16 0.34
N SER A 296 2.80 -5.55 -0.47
CA SER A 296 2.59 -4.99 -1.81
C SER A 296 2.20 -3.52 -1.78
N TRP A 297 1.38 -3.08 -0.81
CA TRP A 297 1.07 -1.66 -0.65
C TRP A 297 2.31 -0.83 -0.29
N PHE A 298 3.15 -1.29 0.63
CA PHE A 298 4.40 -0.59 0.96
C PHE A 298 5.39 -0.55 -0.21
N ARG A 299 5.33 -1.51 -1.12
CA ARG A 299 6.14 -1.51 -2.34
C ARG A 299 5.56 -0.56 -3.40
N ASP A 300 4.26 -0.67 -3.68
CA ASP A 300 3.65 -0.13 -4.90
C ASP A 300 2.84 1.15 -4.66
N ASN A 301 2.27 1.33 -3.47
CA ASN A 301 1.29 2.38 -3.17
C ASN A 301 1.73 3.38 -2.09
N LEU A 302 2.77 3.07 -1.31
CA LEU A 302 3.28 3.92 -0.24
C LEU A 302 4.80 4.08 -0.32
N ASP A 303 5.31 5.28 -0.08
CA ASP A 303 6.74 5.54 0.02
C ASP A 303 7.21 5.30 1.46
N LEU A 304 7.65 4.06 1.73
CA LEU A 304 8.09 3.63 3.06
C LEU A 304 9.11 4.60 3.68
N LYS A 305 10.08 5.11 2.90
CA LYS A 305 11.11 6.00 3.42
C LYS A 305 10.50 7.30 3.93
N LYS A 306 9.57 7.90 3.18
CA LYS A 306 8.88 9.13 3.63
C LYS A 306 8.06 8.90 4.90
N LEU A 307 7.45 7.73 5.04
CA LEU A 307 6.71 7.37 6.26
C LEU A 307 7.65 7.23 7.46
N THR A 308 8.76 6.53 7.30
CA THR A 308 9.76 6.36 8.37
C THR A 308 10.46 7.68 8.71
N ASP A 309 10.78 8.52 7.72
CA ASP A 309 11.34 9.86 7.92
C ASP A 309 10.36 10.77 8.69
N ALA A 310 9.04 10.60 8.50
CA ALA A 310 8.00 11.27 9.29
C ALA A 310 7.87 10.70 10.72
N GLY A 311 8.61 9.63 11.04
CA GLY A 311 8.61 8.93 12.32
C GLY A 311 7.40 8.04 12.51
N ALA A 312 6.90 7.41 11.45
CA ALA A 312 5.85 6.41 11.53
C ALA A 312 6.40 5.06 12.01
N TYR A 313 5.62 4.40 12.87
CA TYR A 313 5.76 2.96 13.09
C TYR A 313 5.15 2.20 11.91
N ILE A 314 5.77 1.11 11.49
CA ILE A 314 5.37 0.35 10.30
C ILE A 314 4.85 -1.02 10.71
N TRP A 315 3.58 -1.27 10.39
CA TRP A 315 2.93 -2.56 10.58
C TRP A 315 2.58 -3.14 9.21
N VAL A 316 3.30 -4.20 8.82
CA VAL A 316 3.17 -4.77 7.47
C VAL A 316 2.34 -6.04 7.49
N ALA A 317 1.43 -6.21 6.54
CA ALA A 317 0.72 -7.46 6.33
C ALA A 317 1.35 -8.31 5.23
N LYS A 318 1.60 -9.58 5.53
CA LYS A 318 2.02 -10.62 4.57
C LYS A 318 1.65 -11.98 5.13
N TYR A 319 0.62 -12.61 4.59
CA TYR A 319 0.16 -13.92 5.07
C TYR A 319 1.05 -15.03 4.51
N SER A 320 2.13 -15.32 5.22
CA SER A 320 3.16 -16.27 4.80
C SER A 320 3.97 -16.75 6.00
N ASN A 321 4.64 -17.89 5.88
CA ASN A 321 5.66 -18.30 6.84
C ASN A 321 6.99 -17.55 6.64
N ASN A 322 7.16 -16.92 5.48
CA ASN A 322 8.35 -16.12 5.16
C ASN A 322 8.14 -14.68 5.61
N SER A 323 9.14 -14.12 6.29
CA SER A 323 9.11 -12.74 6.74
C SER A 323 8.92 -11.73 5.60
N PRO A 324 8.38 -10.53 5.88
CA PRO A 324 8.29 -9.45 4.93
C PRO A 324 9.69 -9.05 4.43
N SER A 325 9.76 -8.84 3.11
CA SER A 325 10.88 -8.24 2.39
C SER A 325 10.90 -6.71 2.50
N THR A 326 9.88 -6.11 3.11
CA THR A 326 9.85 -4.70 3.49
C THR A 326 11.09 -4.38 4.33
N SER A 327 11.88 -3.40 3.89
CA SER A 327 13.22 -3.14 4.44
C SER A 327 13.26 -2.69 5.90
N SER A 328 12.13 -2.20 6.43
CA SER A 328 11.99 -1.86 7.84
C SER A 328 10.52 -1.97 8.27
N TYR A 329 10.27 -2.69 9.36
CA TYR A 329 8.97 -2.78 10.01
C TYR A 329 9.10 -3.03 11.52
N ASP A 330 8.07 -2.67 12.27
CA ASP A 330 7.98 -2.84 13.73
C ASP A 330 7.04 -3.98 14.12
N ALA A 331 6.06 -4.26 13.27
CA ALA A 331 5.12 -5.36 13.43
C ALA A 331 4.81 -6.02 12.08
N TRP A 332 4.48 -7.31 12.10
CA TRP A 332 4.12 -8.10 10.93
C TRP A 332 2.83 -8.87 11.19
N GLN A 333 1.76 -8.55 10.46
CA GLN A 333 0.53 -9.35 10.39
C GLN A 333 0.77 -10.55 9.46
N TYR A 334 0.94 -11.73 10.06
CA TYR A 334 1.39 -12.94 9.36
C TYR A 334 0.24 -13.90 9.04
N SER A 335 -0.95 -13.68 9.60
CA SER A 335 -2.13 -14.50 9.34
C SER A 335 -3.41 -13.68 9.47
N SER A 336 -4.40 -13.99 8.62
CA SER A 336 -5.80 -13.56 8.76
C SER A 336 -6.75 -14.72 9.11
N SER A 337 -6.19 -15.89 9.44
CA SER A 337 -6.92 -17.12 9.76
C SER A 337 -6.40 -17.76 11.04
N GLY A 338 -5.91 -16.93 11.97
CA GLY A 338 -5.49 -17.38 13.29
C GLY A 338 -6.68 -17.77 14.15
N SER A 339 -6.39 -18.47 15.25
CA SER A 339 -7.35 -18.81 16.30
C SER A 339 -6.85 -18.29 17.64
N VAL A 340 -7.77 -17.74 18.43
CA VAL A 340 -7.53 -17.25 19.79
C VAL A 340 -8.69 -17.71 20.66
N LYS A 341 -8.38 -18.34 21.80
CA LYS A 341 -9.39 -18.79 22.74
C LYS A 341 -10.28 -17.62 23.16
N GLY A 342 -11.60 -17.83 23.14
CA GLY A 342 -12.58 -16.79 23.49
C GLY A 342 -13.03 -15.93 22.31
N ILE A 343 -12.48 -16.13 21.10
CA ILE A 343 -12.92 -15.47 19.87
C ILE A 343 -13.43 -16.51 18.87
N ASN A 344 -14.61 -16.27 18.31
CA ASN A 344 -15.20 -17.13 17.31
C ASN A 344 -14.73 -16.73 15.90
N GLY A 345 -14.31 -17.73 15.12
CA GLY A 345 -13.88 -17.56 13.74
C GLY A 345 -12.43 -17.12 13.62
N ASN A 346 -12.09 -16.61 12.44
CA ASN A 346 -10.73 -16.22 12.10
C ASN A 346 -10.33 -14.92 12.80
N VAL A 347 -9.07 -14.87 13.23
CA VAL A 347 -8.46 -13.71 13.86
C VAL A 347 -7.15 -13.36 13.17
N ASP A 348 -6.97 -12.08 12.90
CA ASP A 348 -5.73 -11.54 12.38
C ASP A 348 -4.66 -11.55 13.48
N LYS A 349 -3.50 -12.14 13.18
CA LYS A 349 -2.39 -12.29 14.14
C LYS A 349 -1.15 -11.60 13.63
N SER A 350 -0.48 -10.91 14.55
CA SER A 350 0.76 -10.20 14.27
C SER A 350 1.86 -10.49 15.28
N HIS A 351 3.09 -10.52 14.77
CA HIS A 351 4.30 -10.45 15.57
C HIS A 351 4.75 -9.00 15.71
N VAL A 352 5.17 -8.62 16.91
CA VAL A 352 5.77 -7.29 17.17
C VAL A 352 7.22 -7.49 17.59
N TYR A 353 8.11 -6.70 16.99
CA TYR A 353 9.57 -6.84 17.10
C TYR A 353 10.25 -5.73 17.88
N LYS A 354 9.52 -4.68 18.25
CA LYS A 354 10.02 -3.57 19.06
C LYS A 354 9.04 -3.21 20.17
N ASN A 355 9.54 -2.58 21.23
CA ASN A 355 8.69 -2.09 22.30
C ASN A 355 7.88 -0.85 21.87
N ILE A 356 6.80 -1.08 21.12
CA ILE A 356 5.90 -0.02 20.65
C ILE A 356 4.76 0.26 21.64
N ALA A 357 4.48 -0.66 22.57
CA ALA A 357 3.35 -0.61 23.50
C ALA A 357 3.70 -0.40 24.99
N GLY A 358 5.00 -0.25 25.31
CA GLY A 358 5.46 -0.11 26.69
C GLY A 358 5.27 -1.39 27.51
N TRP A 359 5.70 -2.53 26.96
CA TRP A 359 5.85 -3.80 27.68
C TRP A 359 7.10 -3.81 28.55
#